data_AF-A0A7X7MDP9-F1
#
_entry.id   AF-A0A7X7MDP9-F1
#
_cell.length_a   1.000
_cell.length_b   1.000
_cell.length_c   1.000
_cell.angle_alpha   90.00
_cell.angle_beta   90.00
_cell.angle_gamma   90.00
#
_symmetry.space_group_name_H-M   'P 1'
#
loop_
_entity.id
_entity.type
_entity.pdbx_description
1 polymer ?
#
loop_
_entity_poly.entity_id
_entity_poly.type
_entity_poly.pdbx_seq_one_letter_code
_entity_poly.pdbx_strand_id
1 'polypeptide(L)'
;ALSVDMLDTGIDVPEVVNLVFFKLVRSKTKFWQMLGRGTRLCPDLFGPDQDKQFFCLFDYCQNLEYFSQNPETTDGPQNEPLGRRIFTARLELIGELDKRAFGPGVDPLLHDEIANYKDPANEADVRQSLGNQLVREVAAMNIDNFQVRPRRRLVEKYADPKAWRVLPPAALSELAQEVAGLPAELAAEDEEAKRFDLLMLNLQLARLRSEPGFERLRDKVKAIAGLLEEKSAIPMVRDQMRLIEEVQADEWWQDVTIPMLEIVRRRLRDLVKLIEKARRKPIYTDFEDELGDEMPIVLPGLGEGPDFAKFRAKATVYLRAHQNHIVIHKLRTNTSLTAADLAELERLLAESGIGKTEDIERAKADSQGLGLFVRSLVGMDRQAAKDALAGFLAGKTLAGNQIDFVNLIIEHLTRHGAMEPALLYESPFTDLTPQGPEGLFNAPQVDELIAVLDTIRRTATAA
;
A
#
# COMPACT_ATOMS: atom_id res chain seq x y z
N ALA A 1 -12.09 -20.20 3.79
CA ALA A 1 -12.61 -18.84 3.93
C ALA A 1 -12.15 -18.00 2.75
N LEU A 2 -12.96 -17.06 2.27
CA LEU A 2 -12.57 -16.12 1.21
C LEU A 2 -12.39 -14.73 1.82
N SER A 3 -11.30 -14.06 1.49
CA SER A 3 -11.00 -12.73 2.00
C SER A 3 -10.51 -11.82 0.90
N VAL A 4 -11.03 -10.60 0.90
CA VAL A 4 -10.48 -9.46 0.17
C VAL A 4 -9.87 -8.56 1.25
N ASP A 5 -8.55 -8.69 1.45
CA ASP A 5 -7.71 -7.89 2.37
C ASP A 5 -7.85 -8.12 3.90
N MET A 6 -8.90 -8.80 4.38
CA MET A 6 -9.19 -8.96 5.82
C MET A 6 -8.41 -10.09 6.53
N LEU A 7 -7.95 -11.11 5.80
CA LEU A 7 -7.11 -12.22 6.31
C LEU A 7 -5.60 -11.91 6.24
N ASP A 8 -5.21 -10.80 5.62
CA ASP A 8 -3.79 -10.47 5.41
C ASP A 8 -3.15 -9.93 6.70
N THR A 9 -3.95 -9.33 7.59
CA THR A 9 -3.54 -8.83 8.91
C THR A 9 -4.52 -9.27 10.01
N GLY A 10 -4.00 -9.85 11.10
CA GLY A 10 -4.75 -10.05 12.35
C GLY A 10 -5.43 -11.40 12.58
N ILE A 11 -5.52 -12.28 11.57
CA ILE A 11 -6.06 -13.64 11.75
C ILE A 11 -4.93 -14.66 11.86
N ASP A 12 -5.03 -15.49 12.89
CA ASP A 12 -4.07 -16.49 13.31
C ASP A 12 -4.78 -17.84 13.40
N VAL A 13 -4.54 -18.70 12.41
CA VAL A 13 -5.15 -20.05 12.32
C VAL A 13 -4.02 -21.05 12.03
N PRO A 14 -3.47 -21.72 13.06
CA PRO A 14 -2.41 -22.73 12.89
C PRO A 14 -2.77 -23.88 11.94
N GLU A 15 -4.06 -24.22 11.86
CA GLU A 15 -4.64 -25.33 11.11
C GLU A 15 -4.67 -25.11 9.58
N VAL A 16 -4.20 -23.96 9.08
CA VAL A 16 -4.21 -23.64 7.65
C VAL A 16 -3.27 -24.55 6.87
N VAL A 17 -3.82 -25.43 6.03
CA VAL A 17 -3.05 -26.35 5.17
C VAL A 17 -3.02 -25.93 3.70
N ASN A 18 -3.93 -25.05 3.27
CA ASN A 18 -4.02 -24.57 1.89
C ASN A 18 -4.16 -23.05 1.87
N LEU A 19 -3.28 -22.37 1.12
CA LEU A 19 -3.37 -20.95 0.80
C LEU A 19 -3.61 -20.78 -0.71
N VAL A 20 -4.51 -19.90 -1.09
CA VAL A 20 -4.84 -19.65 -2.50
C VAL A 20 -4.66 -18.16 -2.80
N PHE A 21 -3.73 -17.83 -3.68
CA PHE A 21 -3.59 -16.50 -4.27
C PHE A 21 -4.41 -16.41 -5.55
N PHE A 22 -5.50 -15.67 -5.46
CA PHE A 22 -6.41 -15.39 -6.57
C PHE A 22 -6.52 -13.88 -6.84
N LYS A 23 -5.44 -13.15 -6.53
CA LYS A 23 -5.27 -11.71 -6.74
C LYS A 23 -3.79 -11.42 -6.95
N LEU A 24 -3.49 -10.43 -7.78
CA LEU A 24 -2.15 -9.88 -7.93
C LEU A 24 -1.74 -9.14 -6.65
N VAL A 25 -0.64 -9.57 -6.04
CA VAL A 25 -0.01 -8.95 -4.88
C VAL A 25 1.18 -8.14 -5.37
N ARG A 26 1.12 -6.82 -5.18
CA ARG A 26 2.18 -5.90 -5.64
C ARG A 26 3.10 -5.43 -4.52
N SER A 27 2.66 -5.54 -3.27
CA SER A 27 3.46 -5.18 -2.10
C SER A 27 4.25 -6.38 -1.59
N LYS A 28 5.58 -6.24 -1.51
CA LYS A 28 6.48 -7.27 -0.98
C LYS A 28 6.13 -7.63 0.46
N THR A 29 5.90 -6.64 1.32
CA THR A 29 5.51 -6.84 2.72
C THR A 29 4.23 -7.66 2.84
N LYS A 30 3.23 -7.32 2.01
CA LYS A 30 1.93 -8.00 2.03
C LYS A 30 2.03 -9.44 1.55
N PHE A 31 2.80 -9.69 0.49
CA PHE A 31 3.07 -11.05 0.00
C PHE A 31 3.67 -11.94 1.10
N TRP A 32 4.69 -11.45 1.80
CA TRP A 32 5.31 -12.18 2.92
C TRP A 32 4.37 -12.40 4.09
N GLN A 33 3.53 -11.40 4.42
CA GLN A 33 2.52 -11.54 5.47
C GLN A 33 1.47 -12.59 5.12
N MET A 34 1.03 -12.65 3.86
CA MET A 34 0.06 -13.63 3.38
C MET A 34 0.65 -15.04 3.37
N LEU A 35 1.88 -15.19 2.87
CA LEU A 35 2.59 -16.47 2.86
C LEU A 35 2.85 -17.01 4.28
N GLY A 36 3.25 -16.12 5.20
CA GLY A 36 3.51 -16.45 6.60
C GLY A 36 2.29 -16.98 7.38
N ARG A 37 1.07 -16.90 6.82
CA ARG A 37 -0.11 -17.50 7.46
C ARG A 37 -0.08 -19.03 7.44
N GLY A 38 0.53 -19.62 6.42
CA GLY A 38 0.62 -21.07 6.26
C GLY A 38 1.69 -21.73 7.12
N THR A 39 2.65 -20.97 7.65
CA THR A 39 3.90 -21.50 8.25
C THR A 39 3.76 -21.94 9.71
N ARG A 40 2.62 -21.69 10.35
CA ARG A 40 2.38 -22.07 11.75
C ARG A 40 2.33 -23.58 11.89
N LEU A 41 3.05 -24.09 12.88
CA LEU A 41 3.01 -25.50 13.27
C LEU A 41 1.69 -25.78 14.00
N CYS A 42 1.13 -26.97 13.77
CA CYS A 42 -0.09 -27.42 14.41
C CYS A 42 0.06 -28.92 14.72
N PRO A 43 0.28 -29.28 16.00
CA PRO A 43 0.35 -30.67 16.41
C PRO A 43 -0.99 -31.38 16.25
N ASP A 44 -0.96 -32.69 16.01
CA ASP A 44 -2.14 -33.57 15.94
C ASP A 44 -3.23 -33.16 14.92
N LEU A 45 -2.90 -32.30 13.94
CA LEU A 45 -3.88 -31.74 13.00
C LEU A 45 -4.58 -32.82 12.17
N PHE A 46 -3.86 -33.88 11.79
CA PHE A 46 -4.39 -34.96 10.96
C PHE A 46 -4.77 -36.22 11.76
N GLY A 47 -4.61 -36.18 13.08
CA GLY A 47 -4.84 -37.29 14.00
C GLY A 47 -3.76 -37.37 15.08
N PRO A 48 -3.91 -38.28 16.07
CA PRO A 48 -2.90 -38.46 17.12
C PRO A 48 -1.50 -38.73 16.53
N ASP A 49 -0.52 -37.95 16.97
CA ASP A 49 0.88 -37.94 16.50
C ASP A 49 1.05 -37.59 15.01
N GLN A 50 0.06 -36.94 14.39
CA GLN A 50 0.11 -36.50 12.99
C GLN A 50 0.09 -34.98 12.86
N ASP A 51 1.26 -34.38 13.06
CA ASP A 51 1.48 -32.95 13.01
C ASP A 51 1.47 -32.41 11.56
N LYS A 52 1.12 -31.13 11.44
CA LYS A 52 1.27 -30.38 10.20
C LYS A 52 2.76 -30.22 9.81
N GLN A 53 3.16 -30.87 8.72
CA GLN A 53 4.52 -30.83 8.17
C GLN A 53 4.74 -29.72 7.14
N PHE A 54 3.71 -29.42 6.35
CA PHE A 54 3.75 -28.44 5.27
C PHE A 54 2.37 -27.83 5.05
N PHE A 55 2.31 -26.84 4.15
CA PHE A 55 1.07 -26.30 3.60
C PHE A 55 1.23 -26.14 2.10
N CYS A 56 0.13 -26.22 1.36
CA CYS A 56 0.12 -26.00 -0.07
C CYS A 56 -0.23 -24.54 -0.37
N LEU A 57 0.50 -23.95 -1.32
CA LEU A 57 0.20 -22.62 -1.88
C LEU A 57 -0.22 -22.80 -3.34
N PHE A 58 -1.42 -22.32 -3.67
CA PHE A 58 -1.95 -22.28 -5.02
C PHE A 58 -1.90 -20.84 -5.52
N ASP A 59 -1.09 -20.56 -6.52
CA ASP A 59 -0.94 -19.21 -7.06
C ASP A 59 -1.46 -19.10 -8.49
N TYR A 60 -2.68 -18.56 -8.63
CA TYR A 60 -3.34 -18.39 -9.93
C TYR A 60 -2.97 -17.06 -10.60
N CYS A 61 -2.16 -16.22 -9.95
CA CYS A 61 -1.86 -14.87 -10.41
C CYS A 61 -0.36 -14.65 -10.65
N GLN A 62 0.45 -15.71 -10.63
CA GLN A 62 1.90 -15.68 -10.87
C GLN A 62 2.65 -14.70 -9.95
N ASN A 63 2.19 -14.59 -8.70
CA ASN A 63 2.85 -13.80 -7.68
C ASN A 63 4.23 -14.39 -7.32
N LEU A 64 4.38 -15.71 -7.29
CA LEU A 64 5.65 -16.38 -6.99
C LEU A 64 6.71 -16.01 -8.02
N GLU A 65 6.37 -16.05 -9.31
CA GLU A 65 7.23 -15.64 -10.43
C GLU A 65 7.50 -14.14 -10.42
N TYR A 66 6.49 -13.33 -10.06
CA TYR A 66 6.67 -11.89 -9.93
C TYR A 66 7.66 -11.52 -8.82
N PHE A 67 7.52 -12.10 -7.63
CA PHE A 67 8.43 -11.84 -6.51
C PHE A 67 9.78 -12.58 -6.63
N SER A 68 9.88 -13.61 -7.48
CA SER A 68 11.16 -14.28 -7.76
C SER A 68 12.14 -13.39 -8.53
N GLN A 69 11.63 -12.41 -9.27
CA GLN A 69 12.44 -11.46 -10.04
C GLN A 69 12.89 -10.24 -9.24
N ASN A 70 12.54 -10.17 -7.94
CA ASN A 70 12.86 -9.07 -7.03
C ASN A 70 12.59 -7.65 -7.60
N PRO A 71 11.41 -7.39 -8.23
CA PRO A 71 11.12 -6.11 -8.89
C PRO A 71 10.99 -4.97 -7.88
N GLU A 72 11.27 -3.74 -8.31
CA GLU A 72 10.92 -2.53 -7.55
C GLU A 72 9.39 -2.46 -7.37
N THR A 73 8.94 -2.70 -6.14
CA THR A 73 7.51 -2.76 -5.85
C THR A 73 6.96 -1.36 -5.58
N THR A 74 6.09 -0.88 -6.47
CA THR A 74 5.19 0.24 -6.20
C THR A 74 3.85 -0.31 -5.71
N ASP A 75 3.28 0.32 -4.68
CA ASP A 75 1.90 0.06 -4.29
C ASP A 75 0.99 0.50 -5.46
N GLY A 76 0.53 -0.48 -6.24
CA GLY A 76 -0.37 -0.22 -7.35
C GLY A 76 -1.66 0.47 -6.88
N PRO A 77 -2.34 1.24 -7.75
CA PRO A 77 -3.55 1.97 -7.36
C PRO A 77 -4.61 0.96 -6.90
N GLN A 78 -4.92 0.96 -5.60
CA GLN A 78 -6.03 0.19 -5.08
C GLN A 78 -7.33 0.81 -5.60
N ASN A 79 -8.17 0.01 -6.26
CA ASN A 79 -9.53 0.43 -6.59
C ASN A 79 -10.26 0.75 -5.27
N GLU A 80 -10.68 2.01 -5.10
CA GLU A 80 -11.37 2.43 -3.89
C GLU A 80 -12.68 1.63 -3.69
N PRO A 81 -12.96 1.14 -2.47
CA PRO A 81 -14.20 0.44 -2.16
C PRO A 81 -15.44 1.27 -2.52
N LEU A 82 -16.52 0.61 -2.94
CA LEU A 82 -17.76 1.27 -3.35
C LEU A 82 -18.32 2.20 -2.26
N GLY A 83 -18.28 1.78 -0.99
CA GLY A 83 -18.72 2.60 0.14
C GLY A 83 -17.91 3.88 0.28
N ARG A 84 -16.58 3.80 0.18
CA ARG A 84 -15.69 4.97 0.20
C ARG A 84 -16.02 5.93 -0.94
N ARG A 85 -16.21 5.42 -2.15
CA ARG A 85 -16.57 6.24 -3.33
C ARG A 85 -17.90 6.96 -3.14
N ILE A 86 -18.92 6.30 -2.57
CA ILE A 86 -20.22 6.91 -2.27
C ILE A 86 -20.06 8.00 -1.20
N PHE A 87 -19.34 7.70 -0.12
CA PHE A 87 -19.07 8.67 0.95
C PHE A 87 -18.40 9.92 0.40
N THR A 88 -17.33 9.76 -0.39
CA THR A 88 -16.61 10.86 -1.04
C THR A 88 -17.50 11.62 -2.01
N ALA A 89 -18.29 10.95 -2.85
CA ALA A 89 -19.20 11.63 -3.78
C ALA A 89 -20.27 12.46 -3.05
N ARG A 90 -20.78 11.99 -1.90
CA ARG A 90 -21.71 12.76 -1.05
C ARG A 90 -21.02 13.99 -0.46
N LEU A 91 -19.77 13.88 0.00
CA LEU A 91 -18.98 15.01 0.51
C LEU A 91 -18.74 16.06 -0.58
N GLU A 92 -18.31 15.62 -1.76
CA GLU A 92 -18.11 16.50 -2.91
C GLU A 92 -19.40 17.24 -3.28
N LEU A 93 -20.53 16.54 -3.26
CA LEU A 93 -21.83 17.12 -3.55
C LEU A 93 -22.21 18.18 -2.51
N ILE A 94 -22.02 17.91 -1.21
CA ILE A 94 -22.19 18.93 -0.17
C ILE A 94 -21.27 20.13 -0.42
N GLY A 95 -20.01 19.91 -0.79
CA GLY A 95 -19.07 20.98 -1.08
C GLY A 95 -19.49 21.88 -2.25
N GLU A 96 -20.01 21.30 -3.34
CA GLU A 96 -20.54 22.08 -4.47
C GLU A 96 -21.84 22.83 -4.12
N LEU A 97 -22.72 22.22 -3.32
CA LEU A 97 -23.95 22.88 -2.85
C LEU A 97 -23.63 24.03 -1.88
N ASP A 98 -22.68 23.84 -0.96
CA ASP A 98 -22.24 24.86 -0.01
C ASP A 98 -21.60 26.06 -0.77
N LYS A 99 -20.83 25.83 -1.85
CA LYS A 99 -20.31 26.93 -2.70
C LYS A 99 -21.41 27.78 -3.34
N ARG A 100 -22.53 27.16 -3.73
CA ARG A 100 -23.67 27.85 -4.33
C ARG A 100 -24.54 28.55 -3.28
N ALA A 101 -24.71 27.93 -2.11
CA ALA A 101 -25.51 28.46 -1.00
C ALA A 101 -24.82 29.61 -0.25
N PHE A 102 -23.49 29.56 -0.10
CA PHE A 102 -22.68 30.55 0.64
C PHE A 102 -21.81 31.43 -0.28
N GLY A 103 -22.27 31.68 -1.50
CA GLY A 103 -21.64 32.66 -2.40
C GLY A 103 -21.58 34.07 -1.78
N PRO A 104 -20.76 34.98 -2.33
CA PRO A 104 -20.59 36.32 -1.75
C PRO A 104 -21.95 37.04 -1.66
N GLY A 105 -22.43 37.26 -0.43
CA GLY A 105 -23.66 38.02 -0.13
C GLY A 105 -24.83 37.26 0.51
N VAL A 106 -24.69 35.98 0.87
CA VAL A 106 -25.78 35.19 1.48
C VAL A 106 -25.44 34.80 2.93
N ASP A 107 -26.32 35.11 3.88
CA ASP A 107 -26.16 34.81 5.32
C ASP A 107 -26.45 33.30 5.59
N PRO A 108 -25.52 32.53 6.19
CA PRO A 108 -25.66 31.09 6.38
C PRO A 108 -26.77 30.59 7.32
N LEU A 109 -27.51 31.48 7.99
CA LEU A 109 -28.21 31.16 9.25
C LEU A 109 -29.72 30.86 9.15
N LEU A 110 -30.29 30.61 7.97
CA LEU A 110 -31.75 30.43 7.82
C LEU A 110 -32.19 29.06 7.31
N HIS A 111 -31.82 27.95 7.94
CA HIS A 111 -32.54 26.68 7.72
C HIS A 111 -32.64 25.88 9.02
N ASP A 112 -33.45 26.38 9.95
CA ASP A 112 -33.78 25.73 11.21
C ASP A 112 -35.20 25.14 11.15
N GLU A 113 -35.46 24.25 10.18
CA GLU A 113 -36.64 23.39 10.24
C GLU A 113 -36.27 21.96 9.79
N ILE A 114 -36.66 20.99 10.61
CA ILE A 114 -36.49 19.55 10.36
C ILE A 114 -37.55 19.16 9.32
N ALA A 115 -37.17 19.15 8.04
CA ALA A 115 -38.02 18.57 7.01
C ALA A 115 -38.05 17.04 7.20
N ASN A 116 -39.20 16.55 7.68
CA ASN A 116 -39.61 15.15 7.63
C ASN A 116 -39.39 14.55 6.22
N TYR A 117 -39.41 13.21 6.13
CA TYR A 117 -39.34 12.32 4.95
C TYR A 117 -40.24 12.73 3.74
N LYS A 118 -40.10 13.94 3.23
CA LYS A 118 -40.70 14.45 2.01
C LYS A 118 -39.60 14.50 0.95
N ASP A 119 -40.04 14.46 -0.30
CA ASP A 119 -39.17 14.71 -1.43
C ASP A 119 -38.49 16.09 -1.26
N PRO A 120 -37.19 16.21 -1.56
CA PRO A 120 -36.49 17.48 -1.46
C PRO A 120 -37.11 18.48 -2.45
N ALA A 121 -37.44 19.67 -1.97
CA ALA A 121 -38.00 20.74 -2.80
C ALA A 121 -36.90 21.65 -3.37
N ASN A 122 -35.78 21.79 -2.64
CA ASN A 122 -34.69 22.68 -3.01
C ASN A 122 -33.30 22.05 -2.73
N GLU A 123 -32.24 22.73 -3.17
CA GLU A 123 -30.85 22.28 -2.99
C GLU A 123 -30.43 22.19 -1.50
N ALA A 124 -31.00 23.04 -0.62
CA ALA A 124 -30.72 23.00 0.81
C ALA A 124 -31.28 21.72 1.47
N ASP A 125 -32.46 21.27 1.06
CA ASP A 125 -33.04 20.00 1.53
C ASP A 125 -32.17 18.80 1.12
N VAL A 126 -31.64 18.82 -0.11
CA VAL A 126 -30.70 17.79 -0.60
C VAL A 126 -29.44 17.79 0.25
N ARG A 127 -28.83 18.97 0.43
CA ARG A 127 -27.62 19.15 1.24
C ARG A 127 -27.84 18.64 2.67
N GLN A 128 -28.94 19.02 3.32
CA GLN A 128 -29.27 18.60 4.68
C GLN A 128 -29.44 17.09 4.78
N SER A 129 -30.13 16.47 3.82
CA SER A 129 -30.28 15.02 3.76
C SER A 129 -28.95 14.29 3.62
N LEU A 130 -28.04 14.77 2.76
CA LEU A 130 -26.73 14.16 2.57
C LEU A 130 -25.89 14.26 3.85
N GLY A 131 -25.91 15.43 4.50
CA GLY A 131 -25.24 15.63 5.80
C GLY A 131 -25.79 14.68 6.86
N ASN A 132 -27.11 14.54 6.97
CA ASN A 132 -27.73 13.61 7.91
C ASN A 132 -27.37 12.14 7.65
N GLN A 133 -27.24 11.73 6.38
CA GLN A 133 -26.80 10.38 6.03
C GLN A 133 -25.35 10.14 6.46
N LEU A 134 -24.45 11.09 6.18
CA LEU A 134 -23.04 10.97 6.54
C LEU A 134 -22.82 11.03 8.07
N VAL A 135 -23.57 11.87 8.79
CA VAL A 135 -23.59 11.89 10.26
C VAL A 135 -23.98 10.51 10.81
N ARG A 136 -25.06 9.91 10.28
CA ARG A 136 -25.49 8.57 10.70
C ARG A 136 -24.42 7.51 10.43
N GLU A 137 -23.76 7.60 9.28
CA GLU A 137 -22.68 6.67 8.90
C GLU A 137 -21.46 6.81 9.81
N VAL A 138 -21.02 8.04 10.11
CA VAL A 138 -19.90 8.30 11.02
C VAL A 138 -20.24 7.93 12.46
N ALA A 139 -21.46 8.24 12.92
CA ALA A 139 -21.91 7.87 14.27
C ALA A 139 -22.03 6.35 14.47
N ALA A 140 -22.19 5.58 13.39
CA ALA A 140 -22.21 4.12 13.42
C ALA A 140 -20.80 3.49 13.36
N MET A 141 -19.71 4.28 13.27
CA MET A 141 -18.35 3.76 13.31
C MET A 141 -17.96 3.37 14.73
N ASN A 142 -17.64 2.09 14.94
CA ASN A 142 -17.26 1.58 16.24
C ASN A 142 -15.85 2.08 16.63
N ILE A 143 -15.79 2.93 17.67
CA ILE A 143 -14.55 3.55 18.17
C ILE A 143 -13.53 2.54 18.73
N ASP A 144 -13.97 1.34 19.11
CA ASP A 144 -13.12 0.26 19.61
C ASP A 144 -12.55 -0.59 18.46
N ASN A 145 -13.05 -0.43 17.23
CA ASN A 145 -12.49 -1.09 16.06
C ASN A 145 -11.05 -0.60 15.79
N PHE A 146 -10.13 -1.53 15.54
CA PHE A 146 -8.70 -1.22 15.38
C PHE A 146 -8.40 -0.25 14.22
N GLN A 147 -9.24 -0.21 13.17
CA GLN A 147 -9.09 0.73 12.05
C GLN A 147 -9.57 2.13 12.40
N VAL A 148 -10.62 2.22 13.22
CA VAL A 148 -11.30 3.46 13.63
C VAL A 148 -10.54 4.13 14.78
N ARG A 149 -9.99 3.34 15.70
CA ARG A 149 -9.31 3.81 16.92
C ARG A 149 -8.21 4.86 16.68
N PRO A 150 -7.32 4.75 15.67
CA PRO A 150 -6.34 5.80 15.35
C PRO A 150 -6.98 7.13 14.91
N ARG A 151 -8.20 7.10 14.36
CA ARG A 151 -8.97 8.26 13.87
C ARG A 151 -10.10 8.66 14.82
N ARG A 152 -10.11 8.14 16.06
CA ARG A 152 -11.18 8.36 17.04
C ARG A 152 -11.56 9.83 17.22
N ARG A 153 -10.58 10.73 17.32
CA ARG A 153 -10.83 12.18 17.47
C ARG A 153 -11.66 12.74 16.31
N LEU A 154 -11.40 12.28 15.09
CA LEU A 154 -12.12 12.73 13.90
C LEU A 154 -13.53 12.15 13.89
N VAL A 155 -13.67 10.87 14.20
CA VAL A 155 -14.97 10.19 14.26
C VAL A 155 -15.87 10.83 15.32
N GLU A 156 -15.36 11.10 16.53
CA GLU A 156 -16.12 11.79 17.59
C GLU A 156 -16.51 13.21 17.17
N LYS A 157 -15.60 13.96 16.52
CA LYS A 157 -15.87 15.31 15.99
C LYS A 157 -16.99 15.30 14.94
N TYR A 158 -16.96 14.37 13.99
CA TYR A 158 -17.89 14.31 12.88
C TYR A 158 -19.13 13.44 13.14
N ALA A 159 -19.21 12.75 14.28
CA ALA A 159 -20.45 12.15 14.75
C ALA A 159 -21.46 13.20 15.26
N ASP A 160 -21.00 14.40 15.65
CA ASP A 160 -21.88 15.52 16.06
C ASP A 160 -22.50 16.20 14.82
N PRO A 161 -23.84 16.23 14.67
CA PRO A 161 -24.52 16.94 13.58
C PRO A 161 -24.11 18.41 13.45
N LYS A 162 -23.68 19.07 14.53
CA LYS A 162 -23.24 20.48 14.51
C LYS A 162 -22.01 20.70 13.63
N ALA A 163 -21.11 19.71 13.57
CA ALA A 163 -19.90 19.78 12.74
C ALA A 163 -20.22 19.85 11.24
N TRP A 164 -21.43 19.46 10.85
CA TRP A 164 -21.89 19.42 9.47
C TRP A 164 -22.67 20.67 9.06
N ARG A 165 -22.85 21.67 9.92
CA ARG A 165 -23.57 22.91 9.53
C ARG A 165 -22.83 23.68 8.45
N VAL A 166 -21.52 23.82 8.59
CA VAL A 166 -20.62 24.43 7.60
C VAL A 166 -19.37 23.55 7.50
N LEU A 167 -19.09 23.03 6.31
CA LEU A 167 -17.91 22.21 6.07
C LEU A 167 -16.88 23.01 5.28
N PRO A 168 -15.83 23.56 5.91
CA PRO A 168 -14.76 24.23 5.18
C PRO A 168 -14.01 23.23 4.28
N PRO A 169 -13.32 23.68 3.22
CA PRO A 169 -12.60 22.80 2.30
C PRO A 169 -11.61 21.84 3.00
N ALA A 170 -10.95 22.31 4.06
CA ALA A 170 -10.06 21.49 4.87
C ALA A 170 -10.80 20.33 5.57
N ALA A 171 -12.03 20.56 6.05
CA ALA A 171 -12.85 19.52 6.67
C ALA A 171 -13.33 18.48 5.65
N LEU A 172 -13.68 18.91 4.43
CA LEU A 172 -14.04 17.99 3.35
C LEU A 172 -12.85 17.08 2.98
N SER A 173 -11.65 17.65 2.86
CA SER A 173 -10.43 16.87 2.60
C SER A 173 -10.11 15.90 3.74
N GLU A 174 -10.21 16.36 5.00
CA GLU A 174 -9.98 15.52 6.19
C GLU A 174 -10.95 14.33 6.23
N LEU A 175 -12.25 14.57 5.99
CA LEU A 175 -13.26 13.53 5.92
C LEU A 175 -13.01 12.54 4.77
N ALA A 176 -12.65 13.02 3.59
CA ALA A 176 -12.39 12.17 2.42
C ALA A 176 -11.12 11.30 2.58
N GLN A 177 -10.09 11.80 3.25
CA GLN A 177 -8.83 11.07 3.41
C GLN A 177 -8.88 10.09 4.59
N GLU A 178 -9.30 10.57 5.76
CA GLU A 178 -9.10 9.87 7.03
C GLU A 178 -10.35 9.13 7.54
N VAL A 179 -11.55 9.54 7.13
CA VAL A 179 -12.82 8.99 7.64
C VAL A 179 -13.53 8.12 6.61
N ALA A 180 -13.48 8.50 5.32
CA ALA A 180 -14.16 7.77 4.26
C ALA A 180 -13.67 6.32 4.15
N GLY A 181 -14.59 5.35 4.20
CA GLY A 181 -14.26 3.93 4.09
C GLY A 181 -13.86 3.26 5.41
N LEU A 182 -13.89 3.97 6.54
CA LEU A 182 -13.83 3.33 7.86
C LEU A 182 -15.06 2.40 8.06
N PRO A 183 -14.89 1.27 8.77
CA PRO A 183 -15.98 0.33 9.00
C PRO A 183 -17.05 0.94 9.90
N ALA A 184 -18.30 0.90 9.44
CA ALA A 184 -19.48 1.35 10.18
C ALA A 184 -20.45 0.17 10.41
N GLU A 185 -21.08 0.13 11.57
CA GLU A 185 -22.04 -0.90 11.98
C GLU A 185 -23.45 -0.59 11.43
N LEU A 186 -23.53 -0.40 10.11
CA LEU A 186 -24.79 -0.23 9.40
C LEU A 186 -25.26 -1.55 8.78
N ALA A 187 -26.57 -1.69 8.57
CA ALA A 187 -27.13 -2.82 7.85
C ALA A 187 -26.55 -2.92 6.44
N ALA A 188 -26.31 -4.15 5.98
CA ALA A 188 -25.87 -4.39 4.61
C ALA A 188 -26.96 -3.93 3.63
N GLU A 189 -26.61 -3.03 2.71
CA GLU A 189 -27.47 -2.66 1.59
C GLU A 189 -27.10 -3.46 0.33
N ASP A 190 -28.10 -3.66 -0.54
CA ASP A 190 -27.94 -4.28 -1.85
C ASP A 190 -26.87 -3.57 -2.70
N GLU A 191 -25.99 -4.34 -3.34
CA GLU A 191 -24.88 -3.78 -4.13
C GLU A 191 -25.38 -2.98 -5.34
N GLU A 192 -26.46 -3.43 -5.97
CA GLU A 192 -27.12 -2.75 -7.09
C GLU A 192 -27.66 -1.38 -6.68
N ALA A 193 -28.25 -1.26 -5.48
CA ALA A 193 -28.71 0.01 -4.94
C ALA A 193 -27.55 0.97 -4.70
N LYS A 194 -26.43 0.48 -4.13
CA LYS A 194 -25.21 1.28 -3.93
C LYS A 194 -24.60 1.76 -5.25
N ARG A 195 -24.56 0.91 -6.27
CA ARG A 195 -24.07 1.28 -7.61
C ARG A 195 -24.96 2.33 -8.27
N PHE A 196 -26.28 2.21 -8.10
CA PHE A 196 -27.23 3.21 -8.57
C PHE A 196 -27.08 4.54 -7.81
N ASP A 197 -26.93 4.49 -6.49
CA ASP A 197 -26.64 5.68 -5.67
C ASP A 197 -25.39 6.41 -6.17
N LEU A 198 -24.29 5.68 -6.42
CA LEU A 198 -23.07 6.28 -6.96
C LEU A 198 -23.26 6.84 -8.38
N LEU A 199 -24.04 6.18 -9.24
CA LEU A 199 -24.37 6.69 -10.57
C LEU A 199 -25.11 8.03 -10.48
N MET A 200 -26.13 8.12 -9.62
CA MET A 200 -26.93 9.32 -9.43
C MET A 200 -26.13 10.46 -8.78
N LEU A 201 -25.29 10.17 -7.79
CA LEU A 201 -24.40 11.16 -7.18
C LEU A 201 -23.41 11.75 -8.20
N ASN A 202 -22.80 10.91 -9.03
CA ASN A 202 -21.92 11.38 -10.10
C ASN A 202 -22.67 12.20 -11.16
N LEU A 203 -23.92 11.84 -11.47
CA LEU A 203 -24.77 12.61 -12.38
C LEU A 203 -25.11 14.00 -11.81
N GLN A 204 -25.44 14.07 -10.53
CA GLN A 204 -25.66 15.34 -9.81
C GLN A 204 -24.39 16.21 -9.81
N LEU A 205 -23.23 15.61 -9.52
CA LEU A 205 -21.93 16.31 -9.58
C LEU A 205 -21.61 16.81 -10.99
N ALA A 206 -21.79 15.97 -12.01
CA ALA A 206 -21.57 16.35 -13.40
C ALA A 206 -22.47 17.53 -13.82
N ARG A 207 -23.72 17.56 -13.33
CA ARG A 207 -24.63 18.69 -13.55
C ARG A 207 -24.16 19.97 -12.85
N LEU A 208 -23.71 19.88 -11.61
CA LEU A 208 -23.25 21.04 -10.83
C LEU A 208 -21.96 21.65 -11.39
N ARG A 209 -21.05 20.79 -11.86
CA ARG A 209 -19.73 21.15 -12.41
C ARG A 209 -19.73 21.40 -13.92
N SER A 210 -20.87 21.18 -14.59
CA SER A 210 -20.99 21.25 -16.05
C SER A 210 -19.99 20.34 -16.78
N GLU A 211 -19.82 19.12 -16.28
CA GLU A 211 -18.87 18.14 -16.84
C GLU A 211 -19.41 17.50 -18.13
N PRO A 212 -18.53 17.20 -19.12
CA PRO A 212 -18.93 16.57 -20.38
C PRO A 212 -19.47 15.14 -20.21
N GLY A 213 -19.25 14.52 -19.04
CA GLY A 213 -19.73 13.17 -18.72
C GLY A 213 -21.23 13.08 -18.44
N PHE A 214 -21.94 14.20 -18.31
CA PHE A 214 -23.36 14.24 -17.94
C PHE A 214 -24.25 13.43 -18.90
N GLU A 215 -24.12 13.64 -20.21
CA GLU A 215 -24.91 12.95 -21.24
C GLU A 215 -24.80 11.42 -21.13
N ARG A 216 -23.57 10.91 -20.96
CA ARG A 216 -23.33 9.48 -20.81
C ARG A 216 -23.93 8.92 -19.52
N LEU A 217 -23.94 9.69 -18.43
CA LEU A 217 -24.53 9.26 -17.16
C LEU A 217 -26.06 9.30 -17.24
N ARG A 218 -26.64 10.32 -17.88
CA ARG A 218 -28.06 10.42 -18.20
C ARG A 218 -28.53 9.18 -18.96
N ASP A 219 -27.86 8.84 -20.06
CA ASP A 219 -28.29 7.74 -20.92
C ASP A 219 -28.27 6.39 -20.18
N LYS A 220 -27.35 6.20 -19.23
CA LYS A 220 -27.35 5.04 -18.32
C LYS A 220 -28.56 5.03 -17.40
N VAL A 221 -28.95 6.17 -16.85
CA VAL A 221 -30.15 6.30 -16.01
C VAL A 221 -31.41 6.02 -16.83
N LYS A 222 -31.50 6.56 -18.06
CA LYS A 222 -32.60 6.26 -19.00
C LYS A 222 -32.70 4.76 -19.30
N ALA A 223 -31.57 4.10 -19.55
CA ALA A 223 -31.52 2.65 -19.78
C ALA A 223 -32.01 1.85 -18.56
N ILE A 224 -31.62 2.24 -17.34
CA ILE A 224 -32.10 1.61 -16.11
C ILE A 224 -33.61 1.83 -15.96
N ALA A 225 -34.12 3.03 -16.25
CA ALA A 225 -35.54 3.32 -16.22
C ALA A 225 -36.34 2.44 -17.22
N GLY A 226 -35.85 2.27 -18.45
CA GLY A 226 -36.47 1.36 -19.42
C GLY A 226 -36.51 -0.10 -18.95
N LEU A 227 -35.43 -0.59 -18.33
CA LEU A 227 -35.42 -1.93 -17.72
C LEU A 227 -36.39 -2.07 -16.55
N LEU A 228 -36.64 -1.00 -15.79
CA LEU A 228 -37.66 -0.99 -14.75
C LEU A 228 -39.08 -0.94 -15.34
N GLU A 229 -39.30 -0.23 -16.43
CA GLU A 229 -40.59 -0.18 -17.13
C GLU A 229 -41.05 -1.57 -17.57
N GLU A 230 -40.14 -2.41 -18.08
CA GLU A 230 -40.40 -3.82 -18.42
C GLU A 230 -40.92 -4.64 -17.22
N LYS A 231 -40.68 -4.18 -15.99
CA LYS A 231 -41.14 -4.81 -14.74
C LYS A 231 -42.43 -4.18 -14.19
N SER A 232 -43.23 -3.52 -15.04
CA SER A 232 -44.53 -2.92 -14.71
C SER A 232 -45.54 -3.84 -14.01
N ALA A 233 -45.40 -5.16 -14.15
CA ALA A 233 -46.22 -6.14 -13.43
C ALA A 233 -46.01 -6.12 -11.90
N ILE A 234 -44.87 -5.61 -11.41
CA ILE A 234 -44.55 -5.54 -9.99
C ILE A 234 -45.21 -4.29 -9.38
N PRO A 235 -46.04 -4.41 -8.31
CA PRO A 235 -46.78 -3.26 -7.74
C PRO A 235 -45.90 -2.05 -7.39
N MET A 236 -44.77 -2.26 -6.71
CA MET A 236 -43.87 -1.16 -6.31
C MET A 236 -43.21 -0.43 -7.48
N VAL A 237 -43.05 -1.10 -8.63
CA VAL A 237 -42.55 -0.49 -9.87
C VAL A 237 -43.66 0.33 -10.53
N ARG A 238 -44.87 -0.26 -10.62
CA ARG A 238 -46.05 0.41 -11.15
C ARG A 238 -46.39 1.70 -10.38
N ASP A 239 -46.22 1.71 -9.06
CA ASP A 239 -46.44 2.89 -8.22
C ASP A 239 -45.48 4.04 -8.57
N GLN A 240 -44.33 3.76 -9.20
CA GLN A 240 -43.36 4.74 -9.69
C GLN A 240 -43.37 4.90 -11.22
N MET A 241 -44.34 4.31 -11.94
CA MET A 241 -44.33 4.26 -13.41
C MET A 241 -44.28 5.64 -14.05
N ARG A 242 -45.05 6.59 -13.51
CA ARG A 242 -45.04 7.97 -13.98
C ARG A 242 -43.63 8.58 -13.96
N LEU A 243 -42.87 8.36 -12.88
CA LEU A 243 -41.51 8.86 -12.76
C LEU A 243 -40.55 8.14 -13.73
N ILE A 244 -40.76 6.83 -13.92
CA ILE A 244 -39.98 6.02 -14.85
C ILE A 244 -40.15 6.52 -16.29
N GLU A 245 -41.38 6.83 -16.70
CA GLU A 245 -41.71 7.39 -18.02
C GLU A 245 -41.14 8.81 -18.18
N GLU A 246 -41.32 9.68 -17.16
CA GLU A 246 -40.78 11.05 -17.15
C GLU A 246 -39.25 11.05 -17.33
N VAL A 247 -38.52 10.20 -16.61
CA VAL A 247 -37.05 10.08 -16.70
C VAL A 247 -36.59 9.59 -18.09
N GLN A 248 -37.43 8.87 -18.84
CA GLN A 248 -37.10 8.44 -20.21
C GLN A 248 -37.37 9.51 -21.26
N ALA A 249 -38.22 10.50 -20.98
CA ALA A 249 -38.50 11.59 -21.90
C ALA A 249 -37.36 12.61 -21.94
N ASP A 250 -36.94 13.02 -23.13
CA ASP A 250 -35.85 14.00 -23.30
C ASP A 250 -36.22 15.39 -22.74
N GLU A 251 -37.51 15.73 -22.74
CA GLU A 251 -38.04 16.99 -22.21
C GLU A 251 -37.73 17.15 -20.71
N TRP A 252 -37.80 16.06 -19.94
CA TRP A 252 -37.54 16.08 -18.49
C TRP A 252 -36.09 16.49 -18.17
N TRP A 253 -35.16 16.26 -19.10
CA TRP A 253 -33.74 16.53 -18.91
C TRP A 253 -33.30 17.96 -19.26
N GLN A 254 -34.14 18.74 -19.96
CA GLN A 254 -33.77 20.09 -20.41
C GLN A 254 -33.47 21.04 -19.25
N ASP A 255 -34.32 21.03 -18.23
CA ASP A 255 -34.22 21.89 -17.04
C ASP A 255 -34.05 21.09 -15.74
N VAL A 256 -33.39 19.93 -15.82
CA VAL A 256 -33.25 19.05 -14.66
C VAL A 256 -32.45 19.71 -13.53
N THR A 257 -33.00 19.61 -12.31
CA THR A 257 -32.43 20.18 -11.08
C THR A 257 -31.90 19.09 -10.15
N ILE A 258 -31.04 19.46 -9.19
CA ILE A 258 -30.50 18.51 -8.21
C ILE A 258 -31.59 17.86 -7.34
N PRO A 259 -32.62 18.60 -6.85
CA PRO A 259 -33.75 17.97 -6.16
C PRO A 259 -34.48 16.94 -7.01
N MET A 260 -34.71 17.20 -8.30
CA MET A 260 -35.33 16.23 -9.22
C MET A 260 -34.49 14.95 -9.34
N LEU A 261 -33.17 15.07 -9.49
CA LEU A 261 -32.27 13.90 -9.53
C LEU A 261 -32.24 13.14 -8.20
N GLU A 262 -32.34 13.83 -7.07
CA GLU A 262 -32.39 13.20 -5.75
C GLU A 262 -33.69 12.43 -5.52
N ILE A 263 -34.81 12.93 -6.02
CA ILE A 263 -36.10 12.23 -6.03
C ILE A 263 -35.99 10.91 -6.82
N VAL A 264 -35.40 10.97 -8.02
CA VAL A 264 -35.13 9.78 -8.84
C VAL A 264 -34.27 8.78 -8.08
N ARG A 265 -33.18 9.24 -7.45
CA ARG A 265 -32.30 8.36 -6.65
C ARG A 265 -33.09 7.64 -5.55
N ARG A 266 -33.84 8.38 -4.73
CA ARG A 266 -34.56 7.82 -3.58
C ARG A 266 -35.67 6.85 -3.98
N ARG A 267 -36.44 7.18 -5.02
CA ARG A 267 -37.61 6.39 -5.42
C ARG A 267 -37.25 5.17 -6.26
N LEU A 268 -36.16 5.23 -7.04
CA LEU A 268 -35.76 4.12 -7.91
C LEU A 268 -34.74 3.18 -7.27
N ARG A 269 -33.93 3.61 -6.27
CA ARG A 269 -32.82 2.79 -5.73
C ARG A 269 -33.23 1.38 -5.29
N ASP A 270 -34.36 1.27 -4.60
CA ASP A 270 -34.83 -0.01 -4.06
C ASP A 270 -35.50 -0.87 -5.13
N LEU A 271 -35.83 -0.29 -6.29
CA LEU A 271 -36.40 -0.99 -7.45
C LEU A 271 -35.33 -1.57 -8.36
N VAL A 272 -34.12 -0.98 -8.42
CA VAL A 272 -33.04 -1.43 -9.32
C VAL A 272 -32.66 -2.90 -9.11
N LYS A 273 -32.78 -3.42 -7.88
CA LYS A 273 -32.52 -4.84 -7.59
C LYS A 273 -33.51 -5.82 -8.24
N LEU A 274 -34.67 -5.33 -8.69
CA LEU A 274 -35.69 -6.13 -9.38
C LEU A 274 -35.35 -6.33 -10.86
N ILE A 275 -34.37 -5.59 -11.38
CA ILE A 275 -33.85 -5.81 -12.73
C ILE A 275 -33.14 -7.16 -12.68
N GLU A 276 -33.75 -8.15 -13.34
CA GLU A 276 -33.16 -9.47 -13.47
C GLU A 276 -31.76 -9.32 -14.02
N LYS A 277 -30.78 -9.87 -13.31
CA LYS A 277 -29.43 -10.03 -13.83
C LYS A 277 -29.61 -10.82 -15.13
N ALA A 278 -29.44 -10.17 -16.28
CA ALA A 278 -29.49 -10.82 -17.59
C ALA A 278 -28.79 -12.15 -17.41
N ARG A 279 -29.55 -13.26 -17.51
CA ARG A 279 -29.12 -14.60 -17.08
C ARG A 279 -27.67 -14.75 -17.51
N ARG A 280 -26.73 -14.58 -16.57
CA ARG A 280 -25.33 -14.89 -16.85
C ARG A 280 -25.41 -16.35 -17.18
N LYS A 281 -25.27 -16.72 -18.46
CA LYS A 281 -25.28 -18.12 -18.86
C LYS A 281 -24.32 -18.78 -17.88
N PRO A 282 -24.76 -19.72 -17.02
CA PRO A 282 -23.82 -20.44 -16.18
C PRO A 282 -22.84 -21.07 -17.16
N ILE A 283 -21.61 -20.58 -17.16
CA ILE A 283 -20.53 -21.17 -17.93
C ILE A 283 -20.14 -22.36 -17.07
N TYR A 284 -20.65 -23.54 -17.42
CA TYR A 284 -20.17 -24.79 -16.86
C TYR A 284 -18.83 -25.06 -17.53
N THR A 285 -17.76 -24.81 -16.79
CA THR A 285 -16.41 -25.23 -17.15
C THR A 285 -16.15 -26.54 -16.43
N ASP A 286 -16.18 -27.63 -17.18
CA ASP A 286 -15.73 -28.95 -16.74
C ASP A 286 -14.38 -29.19 -17.43
N PHE A 287 -13.30 -28.78 -16.76
CA PHE A 287 -11.94 -28.99 -17.23
C PHE A 287 -11.36 -30.16 -16.45
N GLU A 288 -10.80 -31.13 -17.16
CA GLU A 288 -9.92 -32.12 -16.55
C GLU A 288 -8.58 -31.42 -16.28
N ASP A 289 -8.18 -31.31 -15.01
CA ASP A 289 -6.94 -30.63 -14.63
C ASP A 289 -5.74 -31.40 -15.19
N GLU A 290 -5.07 -30.84 -16.21
CA GLU A 290 -3.75 -31.31 -16.64
C GLU A 290 -2.68 -30.70 -15.72
N LEU A 291 -2.17 -31.51 -14.79
CA LEU A 291 -0.98 -31.16 -14.03
C LEU A 291 0.23 -31.19 -14.97
N GLY A 292 0.77 -30.01 -15.26
CA GLY A 292 2.02 -29.87 -16.00
C GLY A 292 3.24 -30.34 -15.18
N ASP A 293 4.41 -30.34 -15.82
CA ASP A 293 5.66 -30.73 -15.17
C ASP A 293 6.01 -29.81 -13.98
N GLU A 294 6.51 -30.40 -12.90
CA GLU A 294 6.95 -29.68 -11.72
C GLU A 294 8.14 -28.77 -12.06
N MET A 295 7.97 -27.45 -11.90
CA MET A 295 9.06 -26.49 -12.05
C MET A 295 9.46 -25.93 -10.67
N PRO A 296 10.71 -26.12 -10.22
CA PRO A 296 11.17 -25.56 -8.97
C PRO A 296 11.28 -24.03 -9.07
N ILE A 297 10.47 -23.30 -8.29
CA ILE A 297 10.56 -21.84 -8.18
C ILE A 297 11.38 -21.49 -6.92
N VAL A 298 12.54 -20.87 -7.12
CA VAL A 298 13.35 -20.35 -6.02
C VAL A 298 12.84 -18.96 -5.64
N LEU A 299 12.40 -18.80 -4.39
CA LEU A 299 11.93 -17.51 -3.86
C LEU A 299 13.09 -16.73 -3.20
N PRO A 300 13.51 -15.57 -3.74
CA PRO A 300 14.51 -14.69 -3.16
C PRO A 300 14.05 -14.23 -1.77
N GLY A 301 14.91 -14.35 -0.76
CA GLY A 301 14.58 -14.02 0.63
C GLY A 301 14.05 -15.19 1.47
N LEU A 302 13.52 -16.26 0.85
CA LEU A 302 13.33 -17.57 1.53
C LEU A 302 14.59 -18.42 1.54
N GLY A 303 15.54 -18.11 0.63
CA GLY A 303 16.89 -18.68 0.66
C GLY A 303 17.71 -18.22 1.87
N GLU A 304 17.31 -17.16 2.57
CA GLU A 304 17.78 -16.90 3.94
C GLU A 304 17.07 -17.86 4.87
N GLY A 305 17.50 -19.12 4.90
CA GLY A 305 17.08 -20.02 5.95
C GLY A 305 17.24 -19.32 7.30
N PRO A 306 16.33 -19.54 8.27
CA PRO A 306 16.43 -18.95 9.61
C PRO A 306 17.82 -19.16 10.23
N ASP A 307 18.55 -20.17 9.78
CA ASP A 307 19.91 -20.49 10.21
C ASP A 307 20.97 -19.50 9.68
N PHE A 308 20.87 -18.98 8.45
CA PHE A 308 21.88 -18.04 7.92
C PHE A 308 21.72 -16.63 8.51
N ALA A 309 20.49 -16.18 8.74
CA ALA A 309 20.24 -14.93 9.47
C ALA A 309 20.73 -15.02 10.93
N LYS A 310 20.52 -16.17 11.60
CA LYS A 310 21.08 -16.46 12.93
C LYS A 310 22.61 -16.53 12.91
N PHE A 311 23.20 -17.13 11.87
CA PHE A 311 24.64 -17.17 11.66
C PHE A 311 25.20 -15.74 11.58
N ARG A 312 24.66 -14.88 10.70
CA ARG A 312 25.10 -13.47 10.57
C ARG A 312 24.96 -12.69 11.89
N ALA A 313 23.85 -12.85 12.59
CA ALA A 313 23.64 -12.19 13.88
C ALA A 313 24.66 -12.62 14.94
N LYS A 314 24.88 -13.94 15.08
CA LYS A 314 25.87 -14.50 16.02
C LYS A 314 27.30 -14.11 15.62
N ALA A 315 27.63 -14.18 14.33
CA ALA A 315 28.94 -13.81 13.80
C ALA A 315 29.22 -12.33 14.07
N THR A 316 28.22 -11.46 13.89
CA THR A 316 28.33 -10.03 14.21
C THR A 316 28.67 -9.80 15.69
N VAL A 317 27.97 -10.47 16.61
CA VAL A 317 28.23 -10.35 18.05
C VAL A 317 29.64 -10.83 18.40
N TYR A 318 30.04 -11.98 17.87
CA TYR A 318 31.35 -12.57 18.15
C TYR A 318 32.49 -11.73 17.58
N LEU A 319 32.40 -11.32 16.31
CA LEU A 319 33.43 -10.50 15.67
C LEU A 319 33.56 -9.13 16.35
N ARG A 320 32.45 -8.54 16.83
CA ARG A 320 32.48 -7.29 17.60
C ARG A 320 33.11 -7.47 18.99
N ALA A 321 32.98 -8.64 19.62
CA ALA A 321 33.64 -8.96 20.87
C ALA A 321 35.16 -9.19 20.69
N HIS A 322 35.60 -9.57 19.50
CA HIS A 322 37.00 -9.90 19.18
C HIS A 322 37.70 -8.82 18.33
N GLN A 323 37.30 -7.55 18.44
CA GLN A 323 37.91 -6.45 17.67
C GLN A 323 39.41 -6.26 17.93
N ASN A 324 39.93 -6.75 19.05
CA ASN A 324 41.36 -6.73 19.39
C ASN A 324 42.17 -7.80 18.63
N HIS A 325 41.50 -8.72 17.92
CA HIS A 325 42.18 -9.70 17.09
C HIS A 325 42.84 -9.03 15.88
N ILE A 326 44.09 -9.37 15.58
CA ILE A 326 44.91 -8.64 14.60
C ILE A 326 44.26 -8.54 13.22
N VAL A 327 43.57 -9.59 12.77
CA VAL A 327 42.95 -9.59 11.44
C VAL A 327 41.66 -8.76 11.38
N ILE A 328 40.86 -8.78 12.45
CA ILE A 328 39.65 -7.95 12.56
C ILE A 328 40.05 -6.48 12.69
N HIS A 329 41.12 -6.20 13.44
CA HIS A 329 41.70 -4.87 13.53
C HIS A 329 42.16 -4.37 12.15
N LYS A 330 42.93 -5.17 11.39
CA LYS A 330 43.36 -4.84 10.01
C LYS A 330 42.18 -4.50 9.10
N LEU A 331 41.09 -5.29 9.17
CA LEU A 331 39.87 -5.03 8.41
C LEU A 331 39.21 -3.68 8.76
N ARG A 332 39.14 -3.36 10.05
CA ARG A 332 38.58 -2.09 10.53
C ARG A 332 39.47 -0.90 10.16
N THR A 333 40.79 -1.07 10.22
CA THR A 333 41.78 -0.01 9.95
C THR A 333 42.21 0.09 8.48
N ASN A 334 41.42 -0.49 7.55
CA ASN A 334 41.68 -0.45 6.11
C ASN A 334 43.05 -1.00 5.67
N THR A 335 43.63 -1.91 6.43
CA THR A 335 44.95 -2.47 6.10
C THR A 335 44.77 -3.68 5.20
N SER A 336 45.55 -3.76 4.12
CA SER A 336 45.46 -4.87 3.15
C SER A 336 45.63 -6.23 3.82
N LEU A 337 44.73 -7.16 3.52
CA LEU A 337 44.80 -8.52 4.00
C LEU A 337 45.73 -9.38 3.16
N THR A 338 46.49 -10.25 3.84
CA THR A 338 47.27 -11.32 3.22
C THR A 338 46.47 -12.62 3.14
N ALA A 339 46.92 -13.59 2.33
CA ALA A 339 46.32 -14.91 2.28
C ALA A 339 46.31 -15.62 3.66
N ALA A 340 47.34 -15.40 4.48
CA ALA A 340 47.40 -15.91 5.84
C ALA A 340 46.34 -15.27 6.76
N ASP A 341 46.06 -13.98 6.57
CA ASP A 341 45.00 -13.29 7.31
C ASP A 341 43.60 -13.83 6.96
N LEU A 342 43.34 -14.17 5.68
CA LEU A 342 42.07 -14.79 5.29
C LEU A 342 41.89 -16.19 5.88
N ALA A 343 42.95 -17.02 5.86
CA ALA A 343 42.92 -18.34 6.49
C ALA A 343 42.66 -18.25 8.00
N GLU A 344 43.21 -17.22 8.65
CA GLU A 344 42.98 -16.95 10.06
C GLU A 344 41.53 -16.49 10.35
N LEU A 345 40.90 -15.69 9.48
CA LEU A 345 39.48 -15.34 9.62
C LEU A 345 38.57 -16.57 9.49
N GLU A 346 38.89 -17.45 8.55
CA GLU A 346 38.16 -18.70 8.34
C GLU A 346 38.25 -19.60 9.57
N ARG A 347 39.46 -19.75 10.12
CA ARG A 347 39.68 -20.46 11.39
C ARG A 347 38.90 -19.85 12.54
N LEU A 348 38.95 -18.52 12.71
CA LEU A 348 38.29 -17.81 13.79
C LEU A 348 36.75 -17.97 13.73
N LEU A 349 36.17 -17.96 12.53
CA LEU A 349 34.74 -18.22 12.35
C LEU A 349 34.39 -19.70 12.57
N ALA A 350 35.22 -20.63 12.14
CA ALA A 350 35.01 -22.07 12.37
C ALA A 350 35.11 -22.45 13.86
N GLU A 351 36.11 -21.94 14.58
CA GLU A 351 36.34 -22.21 16.01
C GLU A 351 35.25 -21.60 16.91
N SER A 352 34.60 -20.54 16.45
CA SER A 352 33.50 -19.91 17.19
C SER A 352 32.24 -20.79 17.32
N GLY A 353 32.11 -21.82 16.46
CA GLY A 353 30.93 -22.70 16.43
C GLY A 353 29.63 -22.00 15.99
N ILE A 354 29.75 -20.83 15.35
CA ILE A 354 28.63 -19.93 15.06
C ILE A 354 27.85 -20.29 13.79
N GLY A 355 28.44 -21.10 12.91
CA GLY A 355 27.82 -21.63 11.70
C GLY A 355 28.49 -22.92 11.24
N LYS A 356 27.88 -23.61 10.28
CA LYS A 356 28.49 -24.77 9.60
C LYS A 356 29.51 -24.27 8.57
N THR A 357 30.40 -25.14 8.12
CA THR A 357 31.33 -24.84 7.02
C THR A 357 30.60 -24.34 5.76
N GLU A 358 29.40 -24.86 5.51
CA GLU A 358 28.51 -24.42 4.42
C GLU A 358 28.09 -22.94 4.54
N ASP A 359 27.87 -22.44 5.76
CA ASP A 359 27.50 -21.03 6.00
C ASP A 359 28.68 -20.09 5.68
N ILE A 360 29.91 -20.54 5.98
CA ILE A 360 31.13 -19.75 5.71
C ILE A 360 31.40 -19.70 4.20
N GLU A 361 31.29 -20.83 3.51
CA GLU A 361 31.45 -20.89 2.04
C GLU A 361 30.38 -20.03 1.33
N ARG A 362 29.14 -20.09 1.81
CA ARG A 362 28.05 -19.24 1.32
C ARG A 362 28.34 -17.75 1.55
N ALA A 363 28.80 -17.37 2.74
CA ALA A 363 29.14 -15.98 3.05
C ALA A 363 30.26 -15.44 2.15
N LYS A 364 31.24 -16.30 1.82
CA LYS A 364 32.33 -15.99 0.91
C LYS A 364 31.83 -15.76 -0.53
N ALA A 365 30.90 -16.59 -1.01
CA ALA A 365 30.31 -16.44 -2.33
C ALA A 365 29.46 -15.16 -2.44
N ASP A 366 28.55 -14.93 -1.48
CA ASP A 366 27.60 -13.81 -1.51
C ASP A 366 28.28 -12.45 -1.39
N SER A 367 29.36 -12.35 -0.59
CA SER A 367 30.07 -11.09 -0.34
C SER A 367 31.34 -10.90 -1.18
N GLN A 368 31.55 -11.75 -2.19
CA GLN A 368 32.75 -11.74 -3.05
C GLN A 368 34.07 -11.83 -2.26
N GLY A 369 34.06 -12.57 -1.15
CA GLY A 369 35.22 -12.77 -0.29
C GLY A 369 34.89 -12.67 1.20
N LEU A 370 35.60 -13.47 1.99
CA LEU A 370 35.40 -13.55 3.44
C LEU A 370 35.75 -12.23 4.15
N GLY A 371 36.78 -11.51 3.69
CA GLY A 371 37.15 -10.23 4.29
C GLY A 371 36.09 -9.14 4.10
N LEU A 372 35.45 -9.07 2.92
CA LEU A 372 34.33 -8.16 2.67
C LEU A 372 33.11 -8.53 3.51
N PHE A 373 32.79 -9.83 3.62
CA PHE A 373 31.74 -10.30 4.51
C PHE A 373 31.98 -9.85 5.95
N VAL A 374 33.14 -10.16 6.52
CA VAL A 374 33.48 -9.80 7.91
C VAL A 374 33.42 -8.28 8.10
N ARG A 375 33.97 -7.50 7.17
CA ARG A 375 33.96 -6.04 7.24
C ARG A 375 32.55 -5.46 7.17
N SER A 376 31.62 -6.11 6.46
CA SER A 376 30.21 -5.71 6.45
C SER A 376 29.52 -5.84 7.81
N LEU A 377 29.98 -6.75 8.68
CA LEU A 377 29.40 -6.98 10.00
C LEU A 377 30.01 -6.08 11.07
N VAL A 378 31.31 -5.84 11.01
CA VAL A 378 32.05 -5.04 12.01
C VAL A 378 32.15 -3.56 11.65
N GLY A 379 32.00 -3.20 10.37
CA GLY A 379 32.20 -1.84 9.87
C GLY A 379 33.68 -1.45 9.81
N MET A 380 33.94 -0.23 9.33
CA MET A 380 35.27 0.37 9.28
C MET A 380 35.49 1.30 10.48
N ASP A 381 36.73 1.48 10.90
CA ASP A 381 37.07 2.53 11.86
C ASP A 381 36.87 3.92 11.22
N ARG A 382 36.29 4.86 11.99
CA ARG A 382 35.95 6.18 11.47
C ARG A 382 37.19 6.99 11.11
N GLN A 383 38.28 6.85 11.85
CA GLN A 383 39.53 7.53 11.53
C GLN A 383 40.15 6.90 10.28
N ALA A 384 40.15 5.58 10.17
CA ALA A 384 40.62 4.89 8.97
C ALA A 384 39.84 5.27 7.70
N ALA A 385 38.51 5.43 7.81
CA ALA A 385 37.67 5.90 6.69
C ALA A 385 38.02 7.35 6.28
N LYS A 386 38.27 8.23 7.26
CA LYS A 386 38.74 9.60 7.00
C LYS A 386 40.12 9.62 6.35
N ASP A 387 41.05 8.81 6.85
CA ASP A 387 42.42 8.74 6.34
C ASP A 387 42.44 8.18 4.91
N ALA A 388 41.58 7.20 4.60
CA ALA A 388 41.44 6.67 3.25
C ALA A 388 40.93 7.72 2.25
N LEU A 389 40.03 8.61 2.69
CA LEU A 389 39.53 9.73 1.89
C LEU A 389 40.42 10.99 1.98
N ALA A 390 41.42 11.03 2.86
CA ALA A 390 42.26 12.20 3.06
C ALA A 390 43.04 12.57 1.78
N GLY A 391 43.45 11.58 0.99
CA GLY A 391 44.07 11.80 -0.32
C GLY A 391 43.15 12.54 -1.29
N PHE A 392 41.87 12.14 -1.34
CA PHE A 392 40.85 12.82 -2.13
C PHE A 392 40.57 14.25 -1.62
N LEU A 393 40.64 14.47 -0.31
CA LEU A 393 40.40 15.78 0.32
C LEU A 393 41.61 16.73 0.24
N ALA A 394 42.81 16.21 0.01
CA ALA A 394 44.05 16.98 0.07
C ALA A 394 44.11 18.05 -1.03
N GLY A 395 44.41 19.30 -0.64
CA GLY A 395 44.59 20.41 -1.57
C GLY A 395 43.30 20.96 -2.19
N LYS A 396 42.11 20.52 -1.74
CA LYS A 396 40.81 20.99 -2.22
C LYS A 396 40.10 21.85 -1.18
N THR A 397 39.52 22.96 -1.62
CA THR A 397 38.58 23.76 -0.81
C THR A 397 37.17 23.31 -1.14
N LEU A 398 36.57 22.51 -0.27
CA LEU A 398 35.23 21.96 -0.48
C LEU A 398 34.13 22.89 0.05
N ALA A 399 33.02 22.98 -0.67
CA ALA A 399 31.79 23.63 -0.23
C ALA A 399 31.01 22.76 0.77
N GLY A 400 30.06 23.35 1.52
CA GLY A 400 29.28 22.66 2.55
C GLY A 400 28.66 21.34 2.08
N ASN A 401 27.95 21.36 0.93
CA ASN A 401 27.31 20.15 0.39
C ASN A 401 28.32 19.06 -0.01
N GLN A 402 29.52 19.42 -0.46
CA GLN A 402 30.59 18.46 -0.77
C GLN A 402 31.14 17.82 0.50
N ILE A 403 31.26 18.59 1.58
CA ILE A 403 31.69 18.09 2.90
C ILE A 403 30.64 17.13 3.46
N ASP A 404 29.35 17.47 3.37
CA ASP A 404 28.26 16.62 3.83
C ASP A 404 28.19 15.31 3.03
N PHE A 405 28.38 15.38 1.71
CA PHE A 405 28.44 14.19 0.85
C PHE A 405 29.58 13.25 1.25
N VAL A 406 30.79 13.78 1.47
CA VAL A 406 31.92 12.96 1.93
C VAL A 406 31.68 12.40 3.34
N ASN A 407 31.02 13.15 4.22
CA ASN A 407 30.64 12.66 5.55
C ASN A 407 29.64 11.50 5.48
N LEU A 408 28.67 11.54 4.54
CA LEU A 408 27.76 10.40 4.30
C LEU A 408 28.54 9.16 3.84
N ILE A 409 29.54 9.32 2.98
CA ILE A 409 30.41 8.22 2.56
C ILE A 409 31.16 7.64 3.76
N ILE A 410 31.78 8.50 4.58
CA ILE A 410 32.49 8.09 5.80
C ILE A 410 31.55 7.35 6.75
N GLU A 411 30.33 7.85 6.94
CA GLU A 411 29.33 7.22 7.80
C GLU A 411 28.90 5.85 7.27
N HIS A 412 28.67 5.74 5.97
CA HIS A 412 28.36 4.47 5.33
C HIS A 412 29.50 3.46 5.48
N LEU A 413 30.74 3.85 5.20
CA LEU A 413 31.92 2.99 5.38
C LEU A 413 32.10 2.58 6.85
N THR A 414 31.82 3.49 7.79
CA THR A 414 31.90 3.19 9.23
C THR A 414 30.87 2.12 9.64
N ARG A 415 29.67 2.14 9.07
CA ARG A 415 28.58 1.20 9.41
C ARG A 415 28.66 -0.12 8.64
N HIS A 416 28.90 -0.05 7.33
CA HIS A 416 28.79 -1.17 6.39
C HIS A 416 30.15 -1.67 5.88
N GLY A 417 31.25 -0.98 6.22
CA GLY A 417 32.61 -1.47 5.99
C GLY A 417 33.13 -1.33 4.56
N ALA A 418 32.26 -1.38 3.56
CA ALA A 418 32.57 -1.16 2.15
C ALA A 418 31.40 -0.45 1.45
N MET A 419 31.64 0.05 0.24
CA MET A 419 30.64 0.72 -0.58
C MET A 419 30.89 0.39 -2.05
N GLU A 420 29.81 0.03 -2.76
CA GLU A 420 29.78 -0.04 -4.22
C GLU A 420 29.64 1.38 -4.80
N PRO A 421 30.41 1.76 -5.84
CA PRO A 421 30.29 3.08 -6.48
C PRO A 421 28.86 3.42 -6.95
N ALA A 422 28.07 2.42 -7.35
CA ALA A 422 26.69 2.60 -7.79
C ALA A 422 25.77 3.19 -6.70
N LEU A 423 26.07 2.94 -5.41
CA LEU A 423 25.28 3.47 -4.28
C LEU A 423 25.30 5.00 -4.21
N LEU A 424 26.30 5.66 -4.81
CA LEU A 424 26.36 7.12 -4.86
C LEU A 424 25.21 7.75 -5.66
N TYR A 425 24.49 6.94 -6.45
CA TYR A 425 23.33 7.34 -7.26
C TYR A 425 21.99 6.89 -6.66
N GLU A 426 21.99 6.47 -5.40
CA GLU A 426 20.80 6.09 -4.63
C GLU A 426 20.62 6.99 -3.39
N SER A 427 19.42 6.99 -2.80
CA SER A 427 19.19 7.65 -1.51
C SER A 427 20.02 6.95 -0.42
N PRO A 428 20.70 7.67 0.50
CA PRO A 428 20.57 9.10 0.82
C PRO A 428 21.48 10.05 0.04
N PHE A 429 22.32 9.56 -0.88
CA PHE A 429 23.30 10.39 -1.60
C PHE A 429 22.63 11.32 -2.61
N THR A 430 21.56 10.85 -3.26
CA THR A 430 20.75 11.65 -4.19
C THR A 430 19.89 12.71 -3.50
N ASP A 431 19.70 12.64 -2.18
CA ASP A 431 18.91 13.62 -1.42
C ASP A 431 19.65 14.97 -1.32
N LEU A 432 20.99 14.94 -1.37
CA LEU A 432 21.84 16.15 -1.40
C LEU A 432 21.95 16.74 -2.81
N THR A 433 21.89 15.89 -3.84
CA THR A 433 22.08 16.26 -5.25
C THR A 433 21.31 15.28 -6.14
N PRO A 434 20.26 15.73 -6.85
CA PRO A 434 19.48 14.86 -7.74
C PRO A 434 20.29 14.26 -8.90
N GLN A 435 21.48 14.80 -9.17
CA GLN A 435 22.38 14.33 -10.23
C GLN A 435 23.49 13.42 -9.69
N GLY A 436 23.42 12.98 -8.43
CA GLY A 436 24.48 12.16 -7.83
C GLY A 436 25.80 12.94 -7.65
N PRO A 437 26.95 12.26 -7.59
CA PRO A 437 28.24 12.88 -7.31
C PRO A 437 28.66 13.94 -8.36
N GLU A 438 28.20 13.85 -9.60
CA GLU A 438 28.47 14.81 -10.68
C GLU A 438 27.82 16.18 -10.44
N GLY A 439 26.77 16.24 -9.63
CA GLY A 439 26.19 17.51 -9.20
C GLY A 439 27.07 18.27 -8.20
N LEU A 440 28.06 17.60 -7.60
CA LEU A 440 28.94 18.17 -6.58
C LEU A 440 30.41 18.21 -6.99
N PHE A 441 30.88 17.29 -7.83
CA PHE A 441 32.27 17.16 -8.23
C PHE A 441 32.40 17.13 -9.75
N ASN A 442 33.54 17.59 -10.28
CA ASN A 442 33.81 17.45 -11.72
C ASN A 442 34.16 16.00 -12.09
N ALA A 443 34.06 15.64 -13.38
CA ALA A 443 34.29 14.25 -13.81
C ALA A 443 35.63 13.65 -13.32
N PRO A 444 36.79 14.33 -13.42
CA PRO A 444 38.04 13.80 -12.87
C PRO A 444 38.01 13.54 -11.35
N GLN A 445 37.29 14.37 -10.59
CA GLN A 445 37.13 14.18 -9.15
C GLN A 445 36.18 13.02 -8.83
N VAL A 446 35.13 12.80 -9.63
CA VAL A 446 34.25 11.63 -9.47
C VAL A 446 35.05 10.36 -9.74
N ASP A 447 35.85 10.32 -10.80
CA ASP A 447 36.72 9.18 -11.11
C ASP A 447 37.73 8.90 -9.98
N GLU A 448 38.34 9.95 -9.42
CA GLU A 448 39.24 9.85 -8.27
C GLU A 448 38.53 9.28 -7.03
N LEU A 449 37.30 9.73 -6.76
CA LEU A 449 36.50 9.25 -5.63
C LEU A 449 36.14 7.77 -5.79
N ILE A 450 35.70 7.36 -6.99
CA ILE A 450 35.40 5.96 -7.31
C ILE A 450 36.65 5.08 -7.14
N ALA A 451 37.81 5.54 -7.63
CA ALA A 451 39.07 4.82 -7.47
C ALA A 451 39.47 4.64 -5.99
N VAL A 452 39.18 5.62 -5.13
CA VAL A 452 39.40 5.51 -3.68
C VAL A 452 38.47 4.44 -3.08
N LEU A 453 37.19 4.42 -3.45
CA LEU A 453 36.23 3.41 -2.98
C LEU A 453 36.63 1.99 -3.43
N ASP A 454 37.07 1.84 -4.68
CA ASP A 454 37.58 0.56 -5.20
C ASP A 454 38.85 0.11 -4.47
N THR A 455 39.73 1.04 -4.12
CA THR A 455 40.93 0.75 -3.32
C THR A 455 40.53 0.27 -1.93
N ILE A 456 39.61 0.96 -1.26
CA ILE A 456 39.08 0.55 0.06
C ILE A 456 38.43 -0.84 -0.04
N ARG A 457 37.71 -1.14 -1.11
CA ARG A 457 37.14 -2.47 -1.33
C ARG A 457 38.24 -3.53 -1.44
N ARG A 458 39.26 -3.25 -2.24
CA ARG A 458 40.38 -4.17 -2.49
C ARG A 458 41.21 -4.49 -1.25
N THR A 459 41.31 -3.61 -0.26
CA THR A 459 42.08 -3.90 0.97
C THR A 459 41.48 -5.05 1.79
N ALA A 460 40.18 -5.32 1.67
CA ALA A 460 39.51 -6.44 2.32
C ALA A 460 39.46 -7.71 1.47
N THR A 461 39.96 -7.66 0.24
CA THR A 461 40.20 -8.84 -0.60
C THR A 461 41.69 -9.16 -0.55
N ALA A 462 42.10 -10.44 -0.55
CA ALA A 462 43.53 -10.76 -0.54
C ALA A 462 44.23 -10.13 -1.75
N ALA A 463 45.39 -9.54 -1.49
CA ALA A 463 46.29 -9.01 -2.52
C ALA A 463 46.97 -10.11 -3.33
#